data_AF-A0A496XTU9-F1
#
_entry.id   AF-A0A496XTU9-F1
#
_cell.length_a   1.000
_cell.length_b   1.000
_cell.length_c   1.000
_cell.angle_alpha   90.00
_cell.angle_beta   90.00
_cell.angle_gamma   90.00
#
_symmetry.space_group_name_H-M   'P 1'
#
loop_
_entity.id
_entity.type
_entity.pdbx_description
1 polymer ?
#
loop_
_entity_poly.entity_id
_entity_poly.type
_entity_poly.pdbx_seq_one_letter_code
_entity_poly.pdbx_strand_id
1 'polypeptide(L)'
;MKKISLLLLCIPFYTFCAENLKILELDSGSCWIEESTSKIVSFGDNKSFTLDEDSVENIILAIATELQDYKIDIPKKWKLYLHCNSFATHLVFKFQGVDGGICAWVSPEGELDFLGNFKGNKKGLCNGAIPGQLLVYGDTPSFIDPIWGQYIKNTTNLRKIILTKEYYFKEDQVIEKLKESFPDLKIERNYMLRRVGEHLRLRSSELGK
;
A
#
# COMPACT_ATOMS: atom_id res chain seq x y z
N MET A 1 69.16 -4.26 -40.78
CA MET A 1 67.83 -3.60 -40.70
C MET A 1 66.78 -4.68 -40.43
N LYS A 2 66.24 -4.74 -39.20
CA LYS A 2 65.26 -5.76 -38.78
C LYS A 2 63.86 -5.29 -39.18
N LYS A 3 63.13 -6.10 -39.96
CA LYS A 3 61.73 -5.86 -40.32
C LYS A 3 60.87 -6.05 -39.07
N ILE A 4 60.27 -4.96 -38.57
CA ILE A 4 59.26 -4.99 -37.53
C ILE A 4 57.98 -5.52 -38.19
N SER A 5 57.58 -6.73 -37.81
CA SER A 5 56.33 -7.34 -38.21
C SER A 5 55.19 -6.61 -37.50
N LEU A 6 54.51 -5.73 -38.22
CA LEU A 6 53.35 -5.00 -37.74
C LEU A 6 52.11 -5.89 -37.85
N LEU A 7 52.03 -6.94 -37.02
CA LEU A 7 50.81 -7.70 -36.84
C LEU A 7 49.90 -6.90 -35.90
N LEU A 8 49.25 -5.87 -36.45
CA LEU A 8 48.25 -5.08 -35.74
C LEU A 8 47.04 -5.98 -35.44
N LEU A 9 47.03 -6.52 -34.24
CA LEU A 9 45.91 -6.54 -33.29
C LEU A 9 44.55 -6.11 -33.88
N CYS A 10 43.90 -6.98 -34.66
CA CYS A 10 42.45 -6.95 -34.80
C CYS A 10 41.85 -7.61 -33.57
N ILE A 11 41.92 -6.93 -32.41
CA ILE A 11 41.05 -7.28 -31.29
C ILE A 11 39.67 -6.71 -31.68
N PRO A 12 38.64 -7.55 -31.89
CA PRO A 12 37.29 -7.03 -31.93
C PRO A 12 37.05 -6.42 -30.55
N PHE A 13 37.00 -5.09 -30.49
CA PHE A 13 36.30 -4.40 -29.43
C PHE A 13 34.86 -4.92 -29.52
N TYR A 14 34.55 -5.95 -28.73
CA TYR A 14 33.21 -6.19 -28.27
C TYR A 14 32.84 -4.94 -27.46
N THR A 15 32.36 -3.91 -28.17
CA THR A 15 31.48 -2.93 -27.58
C THR A 15 30.35 -3.76 -27.00
N PHE A 16 30.37 -3.95 -25.69
CA PHE A 16 29.18 -4.31 -24.94
C PHE A 16 28.18 -3.21 -25.28
N CYS A 17 27.35 -3.48 -26.29
CA CYS A 17 26.09 -2.79 -26.45
C CYS A 17 25.39 -3.01 -25.11
N ALA A 18 25.17 -1.92 -24.38
CA ALA A 18 24.15 -1.88 -23.35
C ALA A 18 22.81 -2.15 -24.05
N GLU A 19 22.52 -3.41 -24.32
CA GLU A 19 21.26 -3.86 -24.87
C GLU A 19 20.18 -3.55 -23.82
N ASN A 20 19.45 -2.48 -24.12
CA ASN A 20 18.12 -2.17 -23.62
C ASN A 20 18.00 -2.12 -22.10
N LEU A 21 18.64 -1.13 -21.49
CA LEU A 21 18.27 -0.67 -20.16
C LEU A 21 16.89 -0.01 -20.25
N LYS A 22 15.85 -0.80 -20.00
CA LYS A 22 14.48 -0.31 -19.95
C LYS A 22 14.25 0.34 -18.60
N ILE A 23 14.54 1.64 -18.55
CA ILE A 23 14.18 2.49 -17.43
C ILE A 23 12.66 2.66 -17.46
N LEU A 24 12.00 2.25 -16.37
CA LEU A 24 10.61 2.62 -16.14
C LEU A 24 10.61 3.85 -15.23
N GLU A 25 10.30 5.00 -15.81
CA GLU A 25 9.84 6.14 -15.05
C GLU A 25 8.35 5.88 -14.74
N LEU A 26 7.92 6.17 -13.51
CA LEU A 26 6.50 6.43 -13.33
C LEU A 26 6.18 7.70 -14.14
N ASP A 27 4.98 7.77 -14.74
CA ASP A 27 4.54 8.96 -15.47
C ASP A 27 4.84 10.23 -14.61
N SER A 28 5.15 11.38 -15.19
CA SER A 28 5.50 12.61 -14.45
C SER A 28 6.73 12.63 -13.52
N GLY A 29 7.56 11.58 -13.43
CA GLY A 29 8.90 11.66 -12.80
C GLY A 29 8.96 11.71 -11.27
N SER A 30 7.93 11.24 -10.58
CA SER A 30 7.93 11.15 -9.11
C SER A 30 8.89 10.08 -8.57
N CYS A 31 9.07 8.98 -9.32
CA CYS A 31 10.06 7.95 -9.05
C CYS A 31 10.64 7.35 -10.31
N TRP A 32 11.83 6.78 -10.15
CA TRP A 32 12.52 5.96 -11.12
C TRP A 32 12.74 4.55 -10.56
N ILE A 33 12.58 3.51 -11.39
CA ILE A 33 12.90 2.13 -11.02
C ILE A 33 13.83 1.47 -12.04
N GLU A 34 14.88 0.81 -11.52
CA GLU A 34 15.77 -0.07 -12.25
C GLU A 34 15.30 -1.52 -12.11
N GLU A 35 14.72 -2.07 -13.18
CA GLU A 35 14.11 -3.41 -13.16
C GLU A 35 15.11 -4.53 -12.80
N SER A 36 16.37 -4.43 -13.20
CA SER A 36 17.38 -5.48 -13.03
C SER A 36 17.83 -5.66 -11.58
N THR A 37 17.78 -4.59 -10.79
CA THR A 37 18.23 -4.59 -9.40
C THR A 37 17.12 -4.25 -8.43
N SER A 38 15.89 -4.07 -8.90
CA SER A 38 14.74 -3.61 -8.11
C SER A 38 15.03 -2.32 -7.34
N LYS A 39 15.93 -1.48 -7.87
CA LYS A 39 16.36 -0.25 -7.21
C LYS A 39 15.38 0.84 -7.54
N ILE A 40 14.86 1.50 -6.50
CA ILE A 40 13.87 2.54 -6.60
C ILE A 40 14.49 3.85 -6.10
N VAL A 41 14.31 4.92 -6.87
CA VAL A 41 14.68 6.28 -6.50
C VAL A 41 13.41 7.10 -6.42
N SER A 42 13.13 7.64 -5.22
CA SER A 42 12.04 8.56 -4.94
C SER A 42 12.57 9.99 -4.97
N PHE A 43 12.12 10.79 -5.92
CA PHE A 43 12.51 12.21 -6.00
C PHE A 43 11.75 13.04 -4.96
N GLY A 44 10.52 12.65 -4.61
CA GLY A 44 9.72 13.31 -3.57
C GLY A 44 10.32 13.16 -2.17
N ASP A 45 10.85 11.97 -1.83
CA ASP A 45 11.51 11.74 -0.54
C ASP A 45 13.00 12.09 -0.53
N ASN A 46 13.59 12.33 -1.71
CA ASN A 46 15.04 12.41 -1.89
C ASN A 46 15.78 11.17 -1.32
N LYS A 47 15.25 9.98 -1.64
CA LYS A 47 15.76 8.69 -1.13
C LYS A 47 15.87 7.68 -2.25
N SER A 48 16.76 6.70 -2.05
CA SER A 48 16.83 5.50 -2.87
C SER A 48 16.86 4.26 -1.98
N PHE A 49 16.21 3.20 -2.43
CA PHE A 49 16.18 1.91 -1.73
C PHE A 49 16.13 0.78 -2.76
N THR A 50 16.48 -0.43 -2.31
CA THR A 50 16.38 -1.65 -3.13
C THR A 50 15.32 -2.53 -2.52
N LEU A 51 14.49 -3.14 -3.36
CA LEU A 51 13.44 -4.05 -2.93
C LEU A 51 13.76 -5.47 -3.37
N ASP A 52 14.40 -6.24 -2.48
CA ASP A 52 14.69 -7.65 -2.66
C ASP A 52 13.62 -8.56 -2.00
N GLU A 53 13.75 -9.87 -2.23
CA GLU A 53 12.83 -10.87 -1.70
C GLU A 53 12.79 -10.86 -0.17
N ASP A 54 13.95 -10.84 0.49
CA ASP A 54 14.06 -10.78 1.96
C ASP A 54 13.35 -9.55 2.53
N SER A 55 13.51 -8.38 1.91
CA SER A 55 12.82 -7.15 2.33
C SER A 55 11.31 -7.29 2.21
N VAL A 56 10.82 -7.88 1.12
CA VAL A 56 9.40 -8.13 0.91
C VAL A 56 8.84 -9.12 1.94
N GLU A 57 9.56 -10.20 2.21
CA GLU A 57 9.16 -11.18 3.22
C GLU A 57 9.10 -10.56 4.62
N ASN A 58 10.11 -9.78 5.00
CA ASN A 58 10.14 -9.08 6.29
C ASN A 58 8.95 -8.11 6.45
N ILE A 59 8.60 -7.38 5.39
CA ILE A 59 7.42 -6.49 5.41
C ILE A 59 6.13 -7.30 5.57
N ILE A 60 5.98 -8.42 4.85
CA ILE A 60 4.80 -9.28 4.95
C ILE A 60 4.67 -9.85 6.37
N LEU A 61 5.78 -10.27 6.98
CA LEU A 61 5.81 -10.75 8.36
C LEU A 61 5.38 -9.65 9.35
N ALA A 62 5.90 -8.44 9.20
CA ALA A 62 5.49 -7.30 10.04
C ALA A 62 3.98 -7.00 9.91
N ILE A 63 3.44 -7.02 8.69
CA ILE A 63 1.99 -6.85 8.45
C ILE A 63 1.21 -8.00 9.12
N ALA A 64 1.69 -9.23 9.01
CA ALA A 64 1.03 -10.39 9.62
C ALA A 64 1.01 -10.29 11.15
N THR A 65 2.11 -9.86 11.77
CA THR A 65 2.18 -9.63 13.22
C THR A 65 1.16 -8.59 13.68
N GLU A 66 1.06 -7.46 12.99
CA GLU A 66 0.06 -6.42 13.31
C GLU A 66 -1.39 -6.93 13.16
N LEU A 67 -1.64 -7.80 12.17
CA LEU A 67 -2.97 -8.37 11.95
C LEU A 67 -3.36 -9.45 12.98
N GLN A 68 -2.39 -10.09 13.65
CA GLN A 68 -2.67 -11.11 14.67
C GLN A 68 -3.43 -10.55 15.87
N ASP A 69 -3.15 -9.31 16.28
CA ASP A 69 -3.86 -8.63 17.35
C ASP A 69 -5.37 -8.49 17.07
N TYR A 70 -5.73 -8.47 15.79
CA TYR A 70 -7.11 -8.40 15.31
C TYR A 70 -7.71 -9.78 14.95
N LYS A 71 -6.95 -10.86 15.13
CA LYS A 71 -7.32 -12.24 14.76
C LYS A 71 -7.62 -12.38 13.27
N ILE A 72 -6.81 -11.74 12.43
CA ILE A 72 -6.96 -11.78 10.97
C ILE A 72 -5.78 -12.52 10.38
N ASP A 73 -6.07 -13.60 9.66
CA ASP A 73 -5.06 -14.33 8.90
C ASP A 73 -4.73 -13.59 7.60
N ILE A 74 -3.43 -13.46 7.30
CA ILE A 74 -2.99 -12.81 6.07
C ILE A 74 -3.27 -13.74 4.87
N PRO A 75 -3.99 -13.29 3.83
CA PRO A 75 -4.20 -14.10 2.65
C PRO A 75 -2.87 -14.41 1.93
N LYS A 76 -2.67 -15.67 1.53
CA LYS A 76 -1.47 -16.09 0.78
C LYS A 76 -1.28 -15.35 -0.55
N LYS A 77 -2.37 -14.85 -1.14
CA LYS A 77 -2.33 -14.14 -2.42
C LYS A 77 -2.31 -12.64 -2.17
N TRP A 78 -1.23 -12.01 -2.60
CA TRP A 78 -1.06 -10.58 -2.56
C TRP A 78 -0.59 -9.99 -3.89
N LYS A 79 -0.72 -8.68 -4.02
CA LYS A 79 -0.15 -7.86 -5.09
C LYS A 79 0.58 -6.71 -4.46
N LEU A 80 1.76 -6.39 -4.97
CA LEU A 80 2.54 -5.25 -4.55
C LEU A 80 2.45 -4.15 -5.61
N TYR A 81 2.38 -2.92 -5.13
CA TYR A 81 2.38 -1.73 -5.95
C TYR A 81 3.39 -0.75 -5.38
N LEU A 82 4.11 -0.06 -6.26
CA LEU A 82 4.85 1.14 -5.93
C LEU A 82 3.90 2.33 -6.16
N HIS A 83 3.72 3.18 -5.15
CA HIS A 83 2.99 4.43 -5.26
C HIS A 83 3.93 5.60 -4.99
N CYS A 84 4.06 6.51 -5.94
CA CYS A 84 4.90 7.69 -5.81
C CYS A 84 4.12 8.97 -6.08
N ASN A 85 4.45 10.01 -5.34
CA ASN A 85 4.02 11.37 -5.65
C ASN A 85 5.18 12.33 -5.37
N SER A 86 4.94 13.62 -5.58
CA SER A 86 5.94 14.67 -5.38
C SER A 86 6.43 14.87 -3.93
N PHE A 87 5.85 14.15 -2.96
CA PHE A 87 6.17 14.27 -1.55
C PHE A 87 6.67 12.97 -0.92
N ALA A 88 6.22 11.82 -1.41
CA ALA A 88 6.49 10.54 -0.79
C ALA A 88 6.26 9.34 -1.70
N THR A 89 6.98 8.26 -1.38
CA THR A 89 6.93 6.94 -2.00
C THR A 89 6.49 5.91 -0.99
N HIS A 90 5.61 5.01 -1.41
CA HIS A 90 5.08 3.96 -0.57
C HIS A 90 5.02 2.64 -1.34
N LEU A 91 5.28 1.56 -0.62
CA LEU A 91 4.96 0.20 -1.05
C LEU A 91 3.54 -0.13 -0.59
N VAL A 92 2.71 -0.61 -1.51
CA VAL A 92 1.30 -0.90 -1.25
C VAL A 92 1.04 -2.37 -1.48
N PHE A 93 0.88 -3.11 -0.40
CA PHE A 93 0.53 -4.52 -0.40
C PHE A 93 -0.98 -4.67 -0.36
N LYS A 94 -1.51 -5.45 -1.31
CA LYS A 94 -2.94 -5.75 -1.43
C LYS A 94 -3.16 -7.25 -1.30
N PHE A 95 -3.67 -7.68 -0.17
CA PHE A 95 -4.00 -9.07 0.11
C PHE A 95 -5.47 -9.33 -0.22
N GLN A 96 -5.76 -10.36 -1.01
CA GLN A 96 -7.13 -10.73 -1.37
C GLN A 96 -7.63 -11.86 -0.46
N GLY A 97 -8.50 -11.54 0.49
CA GLY A 97 -9.20 -12.50 1.34
C GLY A 97 -10.59 -12.86 0.83
N VAL A 98 -11.24 -13.83 1.48
CA VAL A 98 -12.59 -14.30 1.16
C VAL A 98 -13.65 -13.22 1.47
N ASP A 99 -13.49 -12.51 2.59
CA ASP A 99 -14.46 -11.53 3.09
C ASP A 99 -14.08 -10.06 2.80
N GLY A 100 -13.02 -9.83 2.03
CA GLY A 100 -12.53 -8.48 1.72
C GLY A 100 -11.05 -8.44 1.35
N GLY A 101 -10.57 -7.26 0.97
CA GLY A 101 -9.15 -7.03 0.68
C GLY A 101 -8.48 -6.23 1.79
N ILE A 102 -7.41 -6.78 2.36
CA ILE A 102 -6.53 -6.05 3.27
C ILE A 102 -5.54 -5.24 2.42
N CYS A 103 -5.29 -4.02 2.84
CA CYS A 103 -4.26 -3.21 2.25
C CYS A 103 -3.30 -2.67 3.30
N ALA A 104 -2.01 -2.82 3.04
CA ALA A 104 -0.96 -2.25 3.85
C ALA A 104 -0.16 -1.27 2.98
N TRP A 105 -0.01 -0.04 3.46
CA TRP A 105 0.93 0.94 2.93
C TRP A 105 2.12 0.96 3.85
N VAL A 106 3.30 0.86 3.25
CA VAL A 106 4.56 0.72 3.96
C VAL A 106 5.52 1.75 3.39
N SER A 107 6.24 2.43 4.27
CA SER A 107 7.30 3.34 3.88
C SER A 107 8.47 2.57 3.28
N PRO A 108 9.39 3.22 2.55
CA PRO A 108 10.62 2.59 2.06
C PRO A 108 11.47 1.95 3.18
N GLU A 109 11.36 2.46 4.41
CA GLU A 109 12.06 1.96 5.58
C GLU A 109 11.42 0.68 6.18
N GLY A 110 10.29 0.24 5.64
CA GLY A 110 9.56 -0.93 6.14
C GLY A 110 8.56 -0.60 7.25
N GLU A 111 8.33 0.68 7.57
CA GLU A 111 7.37 1.08 8.58
C GLU A 111 5.94 1.02 8.02
N LEU A 112 5.03 0.39 8.77
CA LEU A 112 3.63 0.27 8.37
C LEU A 112 2.90 1.61 8.57
N ASP A 113 2.78 2.39 7.51
CA ASP A 113 2.09 3.69 7.54
C ASP A 113 0.58 3.57 7.70
N PHE A 114 0.01 2.53 7.10
CA PHE A 114 -1.44 2.35 7.10
C PHE A 114 -1.84 0.91 6.82
N LEU A 115 -2.77 0.41 7.61
CA LEU A 115 -3.44 -0.87 7.39
C LEU A 115 -4.93 -0.60 7.26
N GLY A 116 -5.59 -1.15 6.24
CA GLY A 116 -7.02 -0.96 6.03
C GLY A 116 -7.68 -2.15 5.38
N ASN A 117 -8.99 -2.26 5.52
CA ASN A 117 -9.78 -3.32 4.91
C ASN A 117 -11.03 -2.72 4.26
N PHE A 118 -11.42 -3.22 3.10
CA PHE A 118 -12.79 -3.03 2.60
C PHE A 118 -13.18 -4.10 1.57
N LYS A 119 -14.45 -4.52 1.62
CA LYS A 119 -15.06 -5.47 0.66
C LYS A 119 -15.01 -5.00 -0.81
N GLY A 120 -14.93 -3.70 -1.04
CA GLY A 120 -14.92 -3.08 -2.37
C GLY A 120 -13.55 -3.05 -3.07
N ASN A 121 -12.48 -3.56 -2.46
CA ASN A 121 -11.11 -3.35 -2.95
C ASN A 121 -10.73 -4.28 -4.12
N LYS A 122 -11.51 -4.26 -5.20
CA LYS A 122 -11.40 -5.26 -6.27
C LYS A 122 -10.42 -4.87 -7.38
N LYS A 123 -10.11 -3.58 -7.61
CA LYS A 123 -9.25 -3.09 -8.71
C LYS A 123 -8.36 -1.92 -8.27
N GLY A 124 -7.27 -1.67 -9.01
CA GLY A 124 -6.35 -0.55 -8.81
C GLY A 124 -5.54 -0.58 -7.51
N LEU A 125 -4.86 0.54 -7.25
CA LEU A 125 -4.29 0.86 -5.95
C LEU A 125 -5.41 0.95 -4.90
N CYS A 126 -5.10 0.56 -3.67
CA CYS A 126 -6.12 0.59 -2.64
C CYS A 126 -6.27 2.01 -2.07
N ASN A 127 -7.50 2.49 -1.94
CA ASN A 127 -7.83 3.54 -0.99
C ASN A 127 -8.42 2.83 0.23
N GLY A 128 -7.60 2.57 1.24
CA GLY A 128 -8.04 1.77 2.38
C GLY A 128 -8.94 2.57 3.32
N ALA A 129 -9.98 1.90 3.84
CA ALA A 129 -10.75 2.43 4.96
C ALA A 129 -9.91 2.37 6.23
N ILE A 130 -9.88 3.47 6.99
CA ILE A 130 -9.18 3.56 8.26
C ILE A 130 -9.88 2.63 9.26
N PRO A 131 -9.18 1.60 9.80
CA PRO A 131 -9.78 0.65 10.70
C PRO A 131 -10.44 1.34 11.89
N GLY A 132 -11.64 0.88 12.20
CA GLY A 132 -12.42 1.42 13.30
C GLY A 132 -12.87 2.87 13.13
N GLN A 133 -12.84 3.45 11.93
CA GLN A 133 -13.38 4.80 11.72
C GLN A 133 -14.55 4.79 10.75
N LEU A 134 -15.69 5.32 11.20
CA LEU A 134 -16.89 5.50 10.40
C LEU A 134 -17.24 6.98 10.31
N LEU A 135 -17.83 7.39 9.19
CA LEU A 135 -18.41 8.70 8.99
C LEU A 135 -19.94 8.56 9.00
N VAL A 136 -20.60 9.43 9.76
CA VAL A 136 -22.05 9.49 9.85
C VAL A 136 -22.55 10.84 9.37
N TYR A 137 -23.60 10.81 8.54
CA TYR A 137 -24.29 11.99 8.03
C TYR A 137 -25.79 11.89 8.32
N GLY A 138 -26.42 13.05 8.56
CA GLY A 138 -27.84 13.17 8.85
C GLY A 138 -28.15 13.60 10.29
N ASP A 139 -29.42 13.91 10.54
CA ASP A 139 -29.92 14.30 11.84
C ASP A 139 -29.92 13.09 12.78
N THR A 140 -28.89 13.05 13.61
CA THR A 140 -28.61 11.92 14.50
C THR A 140 -29.22 12.19 15.87
N PRO A 141 -29.93 11.22 16.50
CA PRO A 141 -30.33 11.33 17.90
C PRO A 141 -29.09 11.59 18.79
N SER A 142 -29.29 12.26 19.92
CA SER A 142 -28.21 12.57 20.87
C SER A 142 -27.54 11.28 21.33
N PHE A 143 -26.37 10.98 20.76
CA PHE A 143 -25.69 9.69 20.94
C PHE A 143 -25.15 9.55 22.36
N ILE A 144 -25.99 9.03 23.26
CA ILE A 144 -25.65 8.24 24.45
C ILE A 144 -26.82 7.27 24.67
N ASP A 145 -26.94 6.25 23.82
CA ASP A 145 -27.56 5.01 24.27
C ASP A 145 -26.42 4.18 24.90
N PRO A 146 -26.53 3.78 26.20
CA PRO A 146 -25.51 3.02 26.92
C PRO A 146 -25.04 1.76 26.17
N ILE A 147 -25.89 1.16 25.35
CA ILE A 147 -25.58 -0.04 24.57
C ILE A 147 -24.42 0.22 23.59
N TRP A 148 -24.32 1.43 23.05
CA TRP A 148 -23.30 1.82 22.08
C TRP A 148 -22.02 2.38 22.70
N GLY A 149 -22.02 2.66 24.01
CA GLY A 149 -20.85 3.19 24.72
C GLY A 149 -19.62 2.28 24.65
N GLN A 150 -19.82 0.97 24.44
CA GLN A 150 -18.73 0.01 24.22
C GLN A 150 -18.15 0.04 22.80
N TYR A 151 -18.84 0.65 21.84
CA TYR A 151 -18.43 0.66 20.43
C TYR A 151 -17.88 2.01 19.97
N ILE A 152 -18.08 3.14 20.67
CA ILE A 152 -17.87 4.48 20.08
C ILE A 152 -17.11 5.42 21.02
N LYS A 153 -16.08 6.10 20.49
CA LYS A 153 -15.43 7.27 21.09
C LYS A 153 -15.70 8.52 20.24
N ASN A 154 -16.26 9.58 20.84
CA ASN A 154 -16.75 10.80 20.15
C ASN A 154 -15.64 11.82 19.82
N THR A 155 -15.76 12.49 18.66
CA THR A 155 -14.97 13.69 18.28
C THR A 155 -15.87 14.76 17.64
N THR A 156 -15.52 16.04 17.75
CA THR A 156 -16.49 17.14 17.80
C THR A 156 -16.90 17.84 16.50
N ASN A 157 -16.26 17.69 15.33
CA ASN A 157 -16.56 18.60 14.17
C ASN A 157 -16.80 17.95 12.79
N LEU A 158 -16.96 16.63 12.75
CA LEU A 158 -17.58 15.83 11.71
C LEU A 158 -17.99 14.57 12.47
N ARG A 159 -19.16 13.95 12.26
CA ARG A 159 -19.59 12.82 13.13
C ARG A 159 -18.83 11.54 12.78
N LYS A 160 -17.54 11.57 13.08
CA LYS A 160 -16.58 10.49 12.99
C LYS A 160 -16.76 9.64 14.24
N ILE A 161 -17.22 8.42 14.02
CA ILE A 161 -17.29 7.38 15.04
C ILE A 161 -15.95 6.66 15.05
N ILE A 162 -15.32 6.60 16.22
CA ILE A 162 -14.13 5.76 16.43
C ILE A 162 -14.56 4.52 17.19
N LEU A 163 -14.38 3.36 16.56
CA LEU A 163 -14.69 2.06 17.14
C LEU A 163 -13.71 1.70 18.27
N THR A 164 -14.10 0.83 19.18
CA THR A 164 -13.13 0.15 20.05
C THR A 164 -12.32 -0.86 19.23
N LYS A 165 -11.10 -1.15 19.68
CA LYS A 165 -10.14 -2.01 18.95
C LYS A 165 -10.72 -3.38 18.56
N GLU A 166 -11.60 -3.94 19.39
CA GLU A 166 -12.23 -5.25 19.17
C GLU A 166 -13.16 -5.31 17.93
N TYR A 167 -13.58 -4.14 17.43
CA TYR A 167 -14.41 -3.98 16.23
C TYR A 167 -13.64 -3.43 15.03
N TYR A 168 -12.32 -3.26 15.13
CA TYR A 168 -11.50 -2.95 13.95
C TYR A 168 -11.64 -4.11 12.96
N PHE A 169 -11.69 -3.80 11.67
CA PHE A 169 -11.93 -4.74 10.57
C PHE A 169 -13.31 -5.41 10.55
N LYS A 170 -14.21 -5.07 11.49
CA LYS A 170 -15.60 -5.51 11.55
C LYS A 170 -16.57 -4.38 11.19
N GLU A 171 -16.10 -3.35 10.50
CA GLU A 171 -16.87 -2.13 10.25
C GLU A 171 -18.16 -2.40 9.51
N ASP A 172 -18.19 -3.31 8.54
CA ASP A 172 -19.43 -3.62 7.81
C ASP A 172 -20.50 -4.21 8.73
N GLN A 173 -20.12 -5.06 9.69
CA GLN A 173 -21.05 -5.62 10.68
C GLN A 173 -21.61 -4.52 11.60
N VAL A 174 -20.76 -3.57 11.99
CA VAL A 174 -21.18 -2.42 12.81
C VAL A 174 -22.07 -1.47 12.01
N ILE A 175 -21.75 -1.20 10.74
CA ILE A 175 -22.57 -0.39 9.83
C ILE A 175 -23.95 -1.02 9.64
N GLU A 176 -24.03 -2.33 9.42
CA GLU A 176 -25.30 -3.06 9.28
C GLU A 176 -26.17 -2.88 10.54
N LYS A 177 -25.63 -3.15 11.73
CA LYS A 177 -26.36 -2.98 13.00
C LYS A 177 -26.77 -1.53 13.28
N LEU A 178 -25.92 -0.56 12.95
CA LEU A 178 -26.25 0.84 13.14
C LEU A 178 -27.40 1.28 12.21
N LYS A 179 -27.44 0.75 10.98
CA LYS A 179 -28.55 1.01 10.04
C LYS A 179 -29.86 0.36 10.47
N GLU A 180 -29.83 -0.78 11.14
CA GLU A 180 -31.03 -1.38 11.74
C GLU A 180 -31.63 -0.48 12.84
N SER A 181 -30.78 0.15 13.65
CA SER A 181 -31.22 1.03 14.75
C SER A 181 -31.56 2.45 14.29
N PHE A 182 -30.92 2.91 13.21
CA PHE A 182 -31.03 4.26 12.69
C PHE A 182 -31.11 4.25 11.15
N PRO A 183 -32.24 3.85 10.57
CA PRO A 183 -32.38 3.61 9.14
C PRO A 183 -32.17 4.86 8.27
N ASP A 184 -32.44 6.04 8.82
CA ASP A 184 -32.31 7.32 8.11
C ASP A 184 -30.87 7.87 8.09
N LEU A 185 -29.93 7.25 8.82
CA LEU A 185 -28.55 7.68 8.86
C LEU A 185 -27.76 7.14 7.68
N LYS A 186 -27.06 8.04 6.99
CA LYS A 186 -26.02 7.63 6.05
C LYS A 186 -24.74 7.36 6.85
N ILE A 187 -24.33 6.09 6.86
CA ILE A 187 -23.10 5.63 7.51
C ILE A 187 -22.19 5.03 6.46
N GLU A 188 -20.96 5.50 6.40
CA GLU A 188 -19.92 4.99 5.49
C GLU A 188 -18.58 4.82 6.23
N ARG A 189 -17.71 3.99 5.67
CA ARG A 189 -16.34 3.84 6.17
C ARG A 189 -15.57 5.16 5.96
N ASN A 190 -14.72 5.53 6.91
CA ASN A 190 -13.80 6.64 6.71
C ASN A 190 -12.61 6.16 5.86
N TYR A 191 -12.43 6.73 4.67
CA TYR A 191 -11.33 6.36 3.78
C TYR A 191 -10.14 7.30 3.97
N MET A 192 -8.95 6.73 4.00
CA MET A 192 -7.74 7.54 3.90
C MET A 192 -7.63 8.03 2.45
N LEU A 193 -7.83 9.34 2.24
CA LEU A 193 -7.52 9.97 0.96
C LEU A 193 -6.01 10.21 0.89
N ARG A 194 -5.29 9.37 0.14
CA ARG A 194 -3.89 9.61 -0.19
C ARG A 194 -3.81 10.65 -1.31
N ARG A 195 -2.76 11.47 -1.30
CA ARG A 195 -2.52 12.47 -2.36
C ARG A 195 -2.43 11.76 -3.71
N VAL A 196 -2.92 12.42 -4.75
CA VAL A 196 -2.81 11.93 -6.12
C VAL A 196 -1.35 11.65 -6.43
N GLY A 197 -1.07 10.46 -6.94
CA GLY A 197 0.25 9.97 -7.27
C GLY A 197 0.18 8.89 -8.34
N GLU A 198 1.31 8.65 -8.99
CA GLU A 198 1.45 7.55 -9.92
C GLU A 198 1.69 6.24 -9.20
N HIS A 199 1.36 5.17 -9.92
CA HIS A 199 1.63 3.84 -9.40
C HIS A 199 1.90 2.80 -10.45
N LEU A 200 2.75 1.84 -10.05
CA LEU A 200 3.11 0.68 -10.84
C LEU A 200 2.83 -0.57 -10.02
N ARG A 201 2.19 -1.57 -10.63
CA ARG A 201 2.07 -2.88 -10.00
C ARG A 201 3.39 -3.61 -10.16
N LEU A 202 4.03 -3.95 -9.04
CA LEU A 202 5.27 -4.70 -9.06
C LEU A 202 5.00 -6.20 -9.34
N ARG A 203 5.79 -6.82 -10.22
CA ARG A 203 5.76 -8.26 -10.54
C ARG A 203 6.98 -8.97 -9.97
N SER A 204 6.89 -10.29 -9.78
CA SER A 204 8.01 -11.09 -9.28
C SER A 204 9.28 -10.98 -10.14
N SER A 205 9.14 -10.77 -11.46
CA SER A 205 10.29 -10.51 -12.34
C SER A 205 11.02 -9.20 -12.04
N GLU A 206 10.37 -8.27 -11.37
CA GLU A 206 10.89 -6.95 -10.98
C GLU A 206 11.47 -6.98 -9.55
N LEU A 207 11.53 -8.15 -8.91
CA LEU A 207 12.09 -8.37 -7.57
C LEU A 207 13.37 -9.24 -7.61
N GLY A 208 13.96 -9.44 -8.79
CA GLY A 208 15.04 -10.40 -9.02
C GLY A 208 14.50 -11.80 -9.33
N LYS A 209 15.29 -12.58 -10.08
CA LYS A 209 15.01 -14.00 -10.38
C LYS A 209 15.55 -14.89 -9.29
#